data_AF-A0A7Y5SLR1-F1
#
_entry.id   AF-A0A7Y5SLR1-F1
#
_cell.length_a   1.000
_cell.length_b   1.000
_cell.length_c   1.000
_cell.angle_alpha   90.00
_cell.angle_beta   90.00
_cell.angle_gamma   90.00
#
_symmetry.space_group_name_H-M   'P 1'
#
loop_
_entity.id
_entity.type
_entity.pdbx_description
1 polymer ?
#
loop_
_entity_poly.entity_id
_entity_poly.type
_entity_poly.pdbx_seq_one_letter_code
_entity_poly.pdbx_strand_id
1 'polypeptide(L)' 'MLRVVQVAERLNCSVSTVYALIERGNLPHYRIGGAIRVGEEECTVSA' A
#
# COMPACT_ATOMS: atom_id res chain seq x y z
N MET A 1 4.39 1.65 9.45
CA MET A 1 3.58 2.24 8.37
C MET A 1 4.46 2.48 7.15
N LEU A 2 4.16 1.78 6.05
CA LEU A 2 4.91 1.82 4.81
C LEU A 2 4.47 2.98 3.92
N ARG A 3 5.41 3.50 3.15
CA ARG A 3 5.10 4.42 2.03
C ARG A 3 4.63 3.62 0.83
N VAL A 4 3.86 4.25 -0.06
CA VAL A 4 3.38 3.64 -1.32
C VAL A 4 4.52 3.01 -2.13
N VAL A 5 5.71 3.64 -2.15
CA VAL A 5 6.89 3.09 -2.84
C VAL A 5 7.38 1.77 -2.22
N GLN A 6 7.40 1.67 -0.89
CA GLN A 6 7.86 0.47 -0.19
C GLN A 6 6.85 -0.68 -0.34
N VAL A 7 5.56 -0.33 -0.42
CA VAL A 7 4.48 -1.29 -0.71
C VAL A 7 4.60 -1.81 -2.13
N ALA A 8 4.90 -0.93 -3.09
CA ALA A 8 5.11 -1.31 -4.49
C ALA A 8 6.28 -2.30 -4.62
N GLU A 9 7.39 -2.04 -3.94
CA GLU A 9 8.54 -2.95 -3.88
C GLU A 9 8.17 -4.31 -3.27
N ARG A 10 7.43 -4.32 -2.15
CA ARG A 10 6.99 -5.56 -1.48
C ARG A 10 5.99 -6.38 -2.30
N LEU A 11 5.04 -5.73 -2.96
CA LEU A 11 4.04 -6.37 -3.81
C LEU A 11 4.57 -6.66 -5.22
N ASN A 12 5.84 -6.32 -5.50
CA ASN A 12 6.47 -6.43 -6.81
C ASN A 12 5.62 -5.80 -7.94
N CYS A 13 5.02 -4.64 -7.66
CA CYS A 13 4.13 -3.95 -8.59
C CYS A 13 4.51 -2.47 -8.73
N SER A 14 3.89 -1.77 -9.69
CA SER A 14 4.15 -0.34 -9.86
C SER A 14 3.44 0.49 -8.80
N VAL A 15 4.01 1.64 -8.46
CA VAL A 15 3.40 2.63 -7.54
C VAL A 15 1.97 2.99 -7.96
N SER A 16 1.73 3.14 -9.27
CA SER A 16 0.39 3.39 -9.82
C SER A 16 -0.59 2.23 -9.57
N THR A 17 -0.10 0.99 -9.59
CA THR A 17 -0.89 -0.19 -9.24
C THR A 17 -1.27 -0.17 -7.75
N VAL A 18 -0.35 0.25 -6.88
CA VAL A 18 -0.65 0.42 -5.45
C VAL A 18 -1.74 1.47 -5.23
N TYR A 19 -1.66 2.62 -5.90
CA TYR A 19 -2.74 3.62 -5.85
C TYR A 19 -4.07 3.07 -6.35
N ALA A 20 -4.09 2.31 -7.45
CA ALA A 20 -5.30 1.68 -7.96
C ALA A 20 -5.88 0.63 -6.98
N LEU A 21 -5.03 -0.12 -6.27
CA LEU A 21 -5.46 -1.08 -5.25
C LEU A 21 -6.06 -0.37 -4.02
N ILE A 22 -5.46 0.75 -3.63
CA ILE A 22 -5.98 1.64 -2.59
C ILE A 22 -7.34 2.20 -2.99
N GLU A 23 -7.48 2.73 -4.20
CA GLU A 23 -8.76 3.27 -4.72
C GLU A 23 -9.85 2.20 -4.82
N ARG A 24 -9.47 0.95 -5.14
CA ARG A 24 -10.38 -0.20 -5.15
C ARG A 24 -10.75 -0.71 -3.76
N GLY A 25 -10.12 -0.21 -2.70
CA GLY A 25 -10.32 -0.68 -1.32
C GLY A 25 -9.69 -2.03 -1.01
N ASN A 26 -8.83 -2.55 -1.89
CA ASN A 26 -8.12 -3.82 -1.69
C ASN A 26 -6.89 -3.69 -0.80
N LEU A 27 -6.49 -2.45 -0.49
CA LEU A 27 -5.36 -2.19 0.38
C LEU A 27 -5.77 -1.25 1.53
N PRO A 28 -5.78 -1.73 2.78
CA PRO A 28 -6.05 -0.89 3.92
C PRO A 28 -4.94 0.14 4.07
N HIS A 29 -5.35 1.39 4.17
CA HIS A 29 -4.46 2.53 4.16
C HIS A 29 -4.96 3.61 5.11
N TYR A 30 -4.00 4.38 5.59
CA TYR A 30 -4.20 5.50 6.49
C TYR A 30 -3.72 6.76 5.80
N ARG A 31 -4.49 7.85 5.93
CA ARG A 31 -4.08 9.17 5.45
C ARG A 31 -3.57 9.98 6.63
N ILE A 32 -2.26 10.23 6.67
CA ILE A 32 -1.61 10.97 7.76
C ILE A 32 -0.90 12.17 7.15
N GLY A 33 -1.34 13.39 7.50
CA GLY A 33 -0.76 14.62 6.98
C GLY A 33 -0.85 14.75 5.44
N GLY A 34 -1.91 14.22 4.83
CA GLY A 34 -2.09 14.21 3.36
C GLY A 34 -1.35 13.10 2.62
N ALA A 35 -0.43 12.39 3.27
CA ALA A 35 0.28 11.26 2.69
C ALA A 35 -0.45 9.94 2.95
N ILE A 36 -0.43 9.04 1.96
CA ILE A 36 -0.90 7.67 2.14
C ILE A 36 0.17 6.83 2.84
N ARG A 37 -0.28 6.08 3.83
CA ARG A 37 0.51 5.15 4.64
C ARG A 37 -0.22 3.81 4.68
N VAL A 38 0.51 2.73 4.48
CA VAL A 38 -0.07 1.37 4.48
C VAL A 38 0.43 0.63 5.72
N GLY A 39 -0.45 -0.14 6.36
CA GLY A 39 -0.06 -1.04 7.45
C GLY A 39 0.99 -2.03 6.98
N GLU A 40 1.98 -2.31 7.81
CA GLU A 40 2.99 -3.32 7.44
C GLU A 40 2.40 -4.73 7.48
N GLU A 41 1.52 -5.00 8.45
CA GLU A 41 0.86 -6.29 8.65
C GLU A 41 -0.07 -6.65 7.48
N GLU A 42 -0.76 -5.66 6.92
CA GLU A 42 -1.66 -5.87 5.76
C GLU A 42 -0.92 -6.04 4.42
N CYS A 43 0.40 -5.85 4.38
CA CYS A 43 1.22 -6.11 3.19
C CYS A 43 1.80 -7.54 3.19
N THR A 44 1.23 -8.46 3.97
CA THR A 44 1.62 -9.86 3.99
C THR A 44 0.73 -10.64 3.03
N VAL A 45 1.27 -10.98 1.85
CA VAL A 45 0.74 -12.13 1.12
C VAL A 45 0.96 -13.34 2.02
N SER A 46 -0.12 -13.86 2.61
CA SER A 46 -0.05 -15.14 3.34
C SER A 46 0.48 -16.18 2.37
N ALA A 47 1.70 -16.66 2.64
CA ALA A 47 2.31 -17.79 1.95
C ALA A 47 1.52 -19.08 2.25
#